data_AF-A0A7R8H2G6-F1
#
_entry.id   AF-A0A7R8H2G6-F1
#
_cell.length_a   1.000
_cell.length_b   1.000
_cell.length_c   1.000
_cell.angle_alpha   90.00
_cell.angle_beta   90.00
_cell.angle_gamma   90.00
#
_symmetry.space_group_name_H-M   'P 1'
#
loop_
_entity.id
_entity.type
_entity.pdbx_description
1 polymer ?
#
loop_
_entity_poly.entity_id
_entity_poly.type
_entity_poly.pdbx_seq_one_letter_code
_entity_poly.pdbx_strand_id
1 'polypeptide(L)'
;MGSVNARDLTEAMKSLKYLFKFIVRSRTLFSDLNGGRGKEAFEDYLKQVLTVIVELMFSTSDELTNAQEDCLRHMIQSIPDLVTVLDRRELAAILVKMIRAVQFPEQNMKAHQ
;
A
#
# COMPACT_ATOMS: atom_id res chain seq x y z
N MET A 1 13.24 -3.95 23.62
CA MET A 1 12.51 -4.01 22.33
C MET A 1 11.78 -2.71 22.18
N GLY A 2 12.24 -1.83 21.28
CA GLY A 2 11.62 -0.51 21.09
C GLY A 2 10.22 -0.72 20.53
N SER A 3 9.20 -0.28 21.26
CA SER A 3 7.84 -0.20 20.75
C SER A 3 7.89 0.67 19.49
N VAL A 4 7.63 0.08 18.33
CA VAL A 4 7.30 0.85 17.12
C VAL A 4 6.12 1.72 17.52
N ASN A 5 6.35 3.02 17.67
CA ASN A 5 5.29 3.95 18.07
C ASN A 5 4.52 4.35 16.80
N ALA A 6 3.23 4.64 16.91
CA ALA A 6 2.39 5.12 15.80
C ALA A 6 3.03 6.28 15.00
N ARG A 7 3.87 7.09 15.65
CA ARG A 7 4.69 8.11 15.00
C ARG A 7 5.65 7.53 13.95
N ASP A 8 6.38 6.47 14.28
CA ASP A 8 7.35 5.84 13.36
C ASP A 8 6.62 5.23 12.15
N LEU A 9 5.44 4.67 12.40
CA LEU A 9 4.58 4.17 11.32
C LEU A 9 4.11 5.31 10.41
N THR A 10 3.72 6.45 10.98
CA THR A 10 3.29 7.63 10.20
C THR A 10 4.43 8.12 9.28
N GLU A 11 5.66 8.21 9.80
CA GLU A 11 6.83 8.57 8.98
C GLU A 11 7.16 7.52 7.91
N ALA A 12 6.97 6.22 8.22
CA ALA A 12 7.10 5.17 7.22
C ALA A 12 6.06 5.32 6.09
N MET A 13 4.81 5.65 6.41
CA MET A 13 3.74 5.85 5.42
C MET A 13 4.05 7.02 4.48
N LYS A 14 4.68 8.10 4.99
CA LYS A 14 5.15 9.23 4.17
C LYS A 14 6.17 8.84 3.10
N SER A 15 6.90 7.77 3.35
CA SER A 15 7.92 7.27 2.45
C SER A 15 7.37 6.40 1.31
N LEU A 16 6.14 5.87 1.44
CA LEU A 16 5.56 4.92 0.48
C LEU A 16 5.58 5.43 -0.96
N LYS A 17 5.25 6.71 -1.20
CA LYS A 17 5.27 7.27 -2.57
C LYS A 17 6.64 7.21 -3.22
N TYR A 18 7.70 7.41 -2.44
CA TYR A 18 9.06 7.37 -2.95
C TYR A 18 9.51 5.93 -3.14
N LEU A 19 9.14 5.04 -2.21
CA LEU A 19 9.44 3.61 -2.28
C LEU A 19 8.77 2.96 -3.50
N PHE A 20 7.48 3.19 -3.72
CA PHE A 20 6.77 2.65 -4.88
C PHE A 20 7.32 3.18 -6.19
N LYS A 21 7.52 4.50 -6.30
CA LYS A 21 8.15 5.10 -7.48
C LYS A 21 9.52 4.49 -7.78
N PHE A 22 10.36 4.34 -6.75
CA PHE A 22 11.70 3.79 -6.90
C PHE A 22 11.66 2.31 -7.30
N ILE A 23 10.91 1.48 -6.57
CA ILE A 23 10.93 0.03 -6.77
C ILE A 23 10.27 -0.38 -8.09
N VAL A 24 9.16 0.27 -8.47
CA VAL A 24 8.50 0.06 -9.75
C VAL A 24 9.46 0.39 -10.88
N ARG A 25 10.07 1.58 -10.86
CA ARG A 25 10.99 2.01 -11.92
C ARG A 25 12.23 1.12 -12.03
N SER A 26 12.80 0.72 -10.90
CA SER A 26 13.94 -0.19 -10.83
C SER A 26 13.61 -1.57 -11.43
N ARG A 27 12.44 -2.12 -11.08
CA ARG A 27 12.02 -3.45 -11.54
C ARG A 27 11.55 -3.48 -12.99
N THR A 28 10.88 -2.44 -13.45
CA THR A 28 10.57 -2.27 -14.87
C THR A 28 11.85 -2.24 -15.69
N LEU A 29 12.83 -1.41 -15.32
CA LEU A 29 14.11 -1.33 -16.02
C LEU A 29 14.86 -2.68 -16.01
N PHE A 30 14.89 -3.38 -14.87
CA PHE A 30 15.48 -4.71 -14.80
C PHE A 30 14.79 -5.68 -15.75
N SER A 31 13.46 -5.70 -15.76
CA SER A 31 12.67 -6.58 -16.63
C SER A 31 12.94 -6.30 -18.11
N ASP A 32 12.93 -5.03 -18.51
CA ASP A 32 13.18 -4.59 -19.88
C ASP A 32 14.58 -5.01 -20.36
N LEU A 33 15.61 -4.86 -19.51
CA LEU A 33 16.98 -5.26 -19.82
C LEU A 33 17.20 -6.79 -19.84
N ASN A 34 16.31 -7.55 -19.21
CA ASN A 34 16.45 -9.00 -19.05
C ASN A 34 15.32 -9.78 -19.76
N GLY A 35 14.71 -9.22 -20.80
CA GLY A 35 13.73 -9.92 -21.63
C GLY A 35 12.45 -10.32 -20.88
N GLY A 36 11.98 -9.47 -19.97
CA GLY A 36 10.77 -9.72 -19.18
C GLY A 36 11.02 -10.48 -17.86
N ARG A 37 12.26 -10.86 -17.56
CA ARG A 37 12.59 -11.65 -16.36
C ARG A 37 12.11 -10.98 -15.07
N GLY A 38 11.45 -11.76 -14.22
CA GLY A 38 11.05 -11.35 -12.87
C GLY A 38 9.85 -10.39 -12.80
N LYS A 39 9.18 -10.11 -13.93
CA LYS A 39 8.00 -9.24 -13.97
C LYS A 39 6.85 -9.78 -13.13
N GLU A 40 6.44 -11.02 -13.38
CA GLU A 40 5.32 -11.69 -12.69
C GLU A 40 5.59 -11.83 -11.19
N ALA A 41 6.77 -12.33 -10.81
CA ALA A 41 7.15 -12.42 -9.40
C ALA A 41 7.15 -11.05 -8.69
N PHE A 42 7.60 -9.98 -9.37
CA PHE A 42 7.54 -8.64 -8.80
C PHE A 42 6.09 -8.17 -8.60
N GLU A 43 5.22 -8.43 -9.57
CA GLU A 43 3.80 -8.13 -9.47
C GLU A 43 3.17 -8.84 -8.26
N ASP A 44 3.46 -10.13 -8.06
CA ASP A 44 2.96 -10.90 -6.92
C ASP A 44 3.45 -10.38 -5.57
N TYR A 45 4.74 -10.04 -5.47
CA TYR A 45 5.27 -9.43 -4.24
C TYR A 45 4.65 -8.07 -3.96
N LEU A 46 4.42 -7.26 -5.00
CA LEU A 46 3.77 -5.97 -4.85
C LEU A 46 2.31 -6.13 -4.38
N LYS A 47 1.58 -7.12 -4.90
CA LYS A 47 0.23 -7.47 -4.44
C LYS A 47 0.23 -7.88 -2.96
N GLN A 48 1.19 -8.68 -2.52
CA GLN A 48 1.33 -9.07 -1.11
C GLN A 48 1.56 -7.86 -0.20
N VAL A 49 2.44 -6.93 -0.59
CA VAL A 49 2.67 -5.69 0.16
C VAL A 49 1.38 -4.87 0.28
N LEU A 50 0.64 -4.74 -0.83
CA LEU A 50 -0.63 -4.02 -0.84
C LEU A 50 -1.69 -4.69 0.05
N THR A 51 -1.72 -6.02 0.10
CA THR A 51 -2.61 -6.76 1.01
C THR A 51 -2.32 -6.44 2.48
N VAL A 52 -1.04 -6.46 2.88
CA VAL A 52 -0.65 -6.12 4.26
C VAL A 52 -0.95 -4.65 4.57
N ILE A 53 -0.78 -3.75 3.61
CA ILE A 53 -1.19 -2.35 3.76
C ILE A 53 -2.71 -2.25 3.96
N VAL A 54 -3.51 -3.00 3.20
CA VAL A 54 -4.97 -3.04 3.39
C VAL A 54 -5.32 -3.54 4.79
N GLU A 55 -4.68 -4.59 5.29
CA GLU A 55 -4.88 -5.08 6.67
C GLU A 55 -4.57 -3.98 7.71
N LEU A 56 -3.49 -3.21 7.53
CA LEU A 56 -3.19 -2.05 8.36
C LEU A 56 -4.33 -1.01 8.34
N MET A 57 -4.93 -0.76 7.17
CA MET A 57 -6.05 0.18 7.05
C MET A 57 -7.29 -0.25 7.82
N PHE A 58 -7.51 -1.55 7.99
CA PHE A 58 -8.63 -2.10 8.76
C PHE A 58 -8.35 -2.24 10.26
N SER A 59 -7.14 -1.89 10.73
CA SER A 59 -6.83 -1.90 12.16
C SER A 59 -7.68 -0.89 12.92
N THR A 60 -8.19 -1.27 14.09
CA THR A 60 -9.12 -0.48 14.93
C THR A 60 -8.42 0.33 16.02
N SER A 61 -7.09 0.48 15.97
CA SER A 61 -6.35 1.26 16.96
C SER A 61 -6.43 2.76 16.63
N ASP A 62 -6.99 3.55 17.53
CA ASP A 62 -7.10 5.01 17.38
C ASP A 62 -5.73 5.67 17.14
N GLU A 63 -4.65 5.10 17.69
CA GLU A 63 -3.28 5.58 17.50
C GLU A 63 -2.82 5.51 16.04
N LEU A 64 -3.42 4.63 15.22
CA LEU A 64 -3.04 4.40 13.84
C LEU A 64 -3.76 5.30 12.82
N THR A 65 -4.78 6.06 13.26
CA THR A 65 -5.61 6.90 12.38
C THR A 65 -4.76 7.79 11.47
N ASN A 66 -3.79 8.51 12.02
CA ASN A 66 -2.91 9.39 11.26
C ASN A 66 -2.06 8.62 10.23
N ALA A 67 -1.57 7.43 10.61
CA ALA A 67 -0.79 6.59 9.70
C ALA A 67 -1.66 6.04 8.57
N GLN A 68 -2.92 5.67 8.85
CA GLN A 68 -3.87 5.20 7.83
C GLN A 68 -4.23 6.32 6.84
N GLU A 69 -4.47 7.54 7.32
CA GLU A 69 -4.71 8.70 6.46
C GLU A 69 -3.50 9.03 5.58
N ASP A 70 -2.30 9.06 6.16
CA ASP A 70 -1.05 9.29 5.41
C ASP A 70 -0.82 8.17 4.40
N CYS A 71 -1.08 6.92 4.77
CA CYS A 71 -0.97 5.77 3.88
C CYS A 71 -1.88 5.93 2.67
N LEU A 72 -3.17 6.23 2.86
CA LEU A 72 -4.11 6.46 1.77
C LEU A 72 -3.65 7.61 0.87
N ARG A 73 -3.22 8.73 1.46
CA ARG A 73 -2.73 9.90 0.70
C ARG A 73 -1.54 9.53 -0.18
N HIS A 74 -0.57 8.81 0.35
CA HIS A 74 0.65 8.43 -0.38
C HIS A 74 0.41 7.28 -1.36
N MET A 75 -0.55 6.39 -1.08
CA MET A 75 -1.03 5.40 -2.03
C MET A 75 -1.67 6.05 -3.26
N ILE A 76 -2.53 7.06 -3.07
CA ILE A 76 -3.12 7.82 -4.19
C ILE A 76 -2.04 8.48 -5.04
N GLN A 77 -1.02 9.07 -4.40
CA GLN A 77 0.12 9.68 -5.10
C GLN A 77 0.98 8.65 -5.87
N SER A 78 0.92 7.38 -5.50
CA SER A 78 1.68 6.29 -6.13
C SER A 78 0.95 5.65 -7.31
N ILE A 79 -0.33 5.97 -7.54
CA ILE A 79 -1.14 5.40 -8.62
C ILE A 79 -0.44 5.47 -9.98
N PRO A 80 0.15 6.60 -10.42
CA PRO A 80 0.78 6.69 -11.74
C PRO A 80 1.89 5.66 -11.95
N ASP A 81 2.62 5.31 -10.88
CA ASP A 81 3.67 4.29 -10.94
C ASP A 81 3.04 2.89 -10.86
N LEU A 82 2.12 2.65 -9.92
CA LEU A 82 1.52 1.33 -9.69
C LEU A 82 0.74 0.78 -10.89
N VAL A 83 0.03 1.63 -11.65
CA VAL A 83 -0.72 1.20 -12.84
C VAL A 83 0.17 0.73 -14.01
N THR A 84 1.48 0.95 -13.93
CA THR A 84 2.43 0.45 -14.95
C THR A 84 2.76 -1.03 -14.76
N VAL A 85 2.49 -1.58 -13.57
CA VAL A 85 2.84 -2.94 -13.19
C VAL A 85 1.66 -3.77 -12.70
N LEU A 86 0.59 -3.14 -12.21
CA LEU A 86 -0.62 -3.81 -11.75
C LEU A 86 -1.79 -3.57 -12.70
N ASP A 87 -2.73 -4.53 -12.74
CA ASP A 87 -4.01 -4.32 -13.41
C ASP A 87 -4.79 -3.15 -12.79
N ARG A 88 -5.40 -2.35 -13.64
CA ARG A 88 -6.13 -1.14 -13.23
C ARG A 88 -7.35 -1.45 -12.38
N ARG A 89 -8.08 -2.55 -12.68
CA ARG A 89 -9.27 -2.94 -11.92
C ARG A 89 -8.88 -3.49 -10.56
N GLU A 90 -7.82 -4.30 -10.51
CA GLU A 90 -7.29 -4.81 -9.25
C GLU A 90 -6.83 -3.67 -8.33
N LEU A 91 -6.04 -2.73 -8.86
CA LEU A 91 -5.61 -1.56 -8.09
C LEU A 91 -6.79 -0.71 -7.62
N ALA A 92 -7.80 -0.48 -8.47
CA ALA A 92 -9.00 0.23 -8.09
C ALA A 92 -9.75 -0.47 -6.94
N ALA A 93 -9.87 -1.80 -6.99
CA ALA A 93 -10.50 -2.58 -5.93
C ALA A 93 -9.75 -2.45 -4.59
N ILE A 94 -8.41 -2.44 -4.62
CA ILE A 94 -7.57 -2.21 -3.43
C ILE A 94 -7.81 -0.81 -2.87
N LEU A 95 -7.77 0.23 -3.71
CA LEU A 95 -7.99 1.61 -3.29
C LEU A 95 -9.38 1.82 -2.68
N VAL A 96 -10.43 1.21 -3.25
CA VAL A 96 -11.78 1.26 -2.69
C VAL A 96 -11.83 0.65 -1.29
N LYS A 97 -11.13 -0.46 -1.04
CA LYS A 97 -11.03 -1.05 0.30
C LYS A 97 -10.36 -0.09 1.28
N MET A 98 -9.25 0.53 0.89
CA MET A 98 -8.54 1.51 1.72
C MET A 98 -9.40 2.75 2.03
N ILE A 99 -10.11 3.29 1.03
CA ILE A 99 -11.01 4.44 1.21
C ILE A 99 -12.13 4.10 2.19
N ARG A 100 -12.76 2.92 2.04
CA ARG A 100 -13.84 2.48 2.95
C ARG A 100 -13.34 2.32 4.38
N ALA A 101 -12.13 1.80 4.56
CA ALA A 101 -11.55 1.59 5.88
C ALA A 101 -11.33 2.91 6.64
N VAL A 102 -10.98 4.00 5.93
CA VAL A 102 -10.85 5.35 6.52
C VAL A 102 -12.20 6.06 6.69
N GLN A 103 -13.12 5.90 5.74
CA GLN A 103 -14.42 6.58 5.77
C GLN A 103 -15.39 6.01 6.80
N PHE A 104 -15.31 4.71 7.07
CA PHE A 104 -16.25 3.98 7.91
C PHE A 104 -15.52 3.10 8.94
N PRO A 105 -14.69 3.68 9.83
CA PRO A 105 -13.87 2.92 10.78
C PRO A 105 -14.71 2.03 11.73
N GLU A 106 -15.95 2.41 12.00
CA GLU A 106 -16.90 1.63 12.79
C GLU A 106 -17.30 0.28 12.15
N GLN A 107 -17.17 0.16 10.82
CA GLN A 107 -17.40 -1.11 10.12
C GLN A 107 -16.20 -2.07 10.30
N ASN A 108 -15.01 -1.54 10.57
CA ASN A 108 -13.80 -2.34 10.82
C ASN A 108 -13.91 -3.08 12.17
N MET A 109 -14.58 -2.46 13.17
CA MET A 109 -14.82 -3.08 14.48
C MET A 109 -15.78 -4.29 14.43
N LYS A 110 -16.69 -4.35 13.44
CA LYS A 110 -17.70 -5.42 13.33
C LYS A 110 -17.19 -6.70 12.66
N ALA A 111 -16.01 -6.68 12.05
CA ALA A 111 -15.44 -7.83 11.36
C ALA A 111 -14.71 -8.82 12.30
N HIS A 112 -14.56 -8.47 13.58
CA HIS A 112 -13.83 -9.25 14.59
C HIS A 112 -14.66 -9.62 15.84
N GLN A 113 -15.99 -9.44 15.79
CA GLN A 113 -16.95 -10.02 16.75
C GLN A 113 -17.62 -11.23 16.13
#